data_AF-A0A2P5FCA6-F1
#
_entry.id   AF-A0A2P5FCA6-F1
#
_cell.length_a   1.000
_cell.length_b   1.000
_cell.length_c   1.000
_cell.angle_alpha   90.00
_cell.angle_beta   90.00
_cell.angle_gamma   90.00
#
_symmetry.space_group_name_H-M   'P 1'
#
loop_
_entity.id
_entity.type
_entity.pdbx_description
1 polymer ?
#
loop_
_entity_poly.entity_id
_entity_poly.type
_entity_poly.pdbx_seq_one_letter_code
_entity_poly.pdbx_strand_id
1 'polypeptide(L)'
;MNMYHVAGPNEYLAIRGLGIKDMKLCKKAYVLPLFQKCTHIYIAPVTCAFRVEAKSVENLPFIMTASFEMCPRADDKTMLLLYAKLVCPYKKLSIPNCPAYNRVYMIVEREIRAIASSVTMEKFFKDSKVFKENVVYNIQLQLNQFGLVIYNAIFEQDLDVHKTGIENSSLASKKDESKRANDCDKKIKSTSTSNKNKKHKAVYFPDDESDDDIMYLGFIGGIAI
;
A
#
# COMPACT_ATOMS: atom_id res chain seq x y z
N MET A 1 2.02 43.05 -7.72
CA MET A 1 2.68 41.83 -7.19
C MET A 1 2.84 42.03 -5.69
N ASN A 2 2.28 41.15 -4.85
CA ASN A 2 2.51 41.22 -3.42
C ASN A 2 3.95 40.80 -3.13
N MET A 3 4.71 41.69 -2.48
CA MET A 3 6.12 41.46 -2.16
C MET A 3 6.29 40.59 -0.90
N TYR A 4 5.21 40.41 -0.14
CA TYR A 4 5.18 39.63 1.08
C TYR A 4 4.31 38.39 0.90
N HIS A 5 4.89 37.23 1.20
CA HIS A 5 4.23 35.93 1.09
C HIS A 5 4.13 35.27 2.46
N VAL A 6 3.03 34.57 2.69
CA VAL A 6 2.78 33.76 3.89
C VAL A 6 2.31 32.39 3.42
N ALA A 7 2.95 31.33 3.93
CA ALA A 7 2.58 29.95 3.69
C ALA A 7 1.46 29.53 4.64
N GLY A 8 0.59 28.62 4.17
CA GLY A 8 -0.41 27.98 5.02
C GLY A 8 0.20 27.08 6.12
N PRO A 9 -0.65 26.53 7.00
CA PRO A 9 -0.21 25.67 8.11
C PRO A 9 0.64 24.48 7.65
N ASN A 10 0.21 23.78 6.60
CA ASN A 10 0.89 22.62 6.02
C ASN A 10 1.75 22.98 4.79
N GLU A 11 2.20 24.23 4.70
CA GLU A 11 3.01 24.69 3.59
C GLU A 11 4.31 25.36 4.06
N TYR A 12 5.31 25.37 3.18
CA TYR A 12 6.50 26.21 3.33
C TYR A 12 6.73 27.00 2.03
N LEU A 13 7.32 28.19 2.17
CA LEU A 13 7.85 28.94 1.04
C LEU A 13 9.27 28.44 0.75
N ALA A 14 9.48 27.93 -0.46
CA ALA A 14 10.79 27.63 -1.02
C ALA A 14 11.25 28.80 -1.89
N ILE A 15 12.30 29.49 -1.44
CA ILE A 15 12.80 30.71 -2.07
C ILE A 15 14.21 30.47 -2.59
N ARG A 16 14.46 30.85 -3.84
CA ARG A 16 15.76 30.80 -4.52
C ARG A 16 16.02 32.12 -5.27
N GLY A 17 17.27 32.45 -5.54
CA GLY A 17 17.65 33.66 -6.30
C GLY A 17 18.65 34.54 -5.57
N LEU A 18 18.69 35.83 -5.91
CA LEU A 18 19.73 36.74 -5.43
C LEU A 18 19.82 36.76 -3.89
N GLY A 19 21.05 36.59 -3.38
CA GLY A 19 21.34 36.50 -1.94
C GLY A 19 21.06 35.14 -1.29
N ILE A 20 20.59 34.14 -2.04
CA ILE A 20 20.30 32.79 -1.55
C ILE A 20 21.21 31.80 -2.29
N LYS A 21 22.13 31.14 -1.58
CA LYS A 21 23.14 30.24 -2.18
C LYS A 21 22.55 28.99 -2.84
N ASP A 22 21.49 28.44 -2.25
CA ASP A 22 20.85 27.20 -2.72
C ASP A 22 19.33 27.35 -2.65
N MET A 23 18.75 27.14 -1.47
CA MET A 23 17.33 27.32 -1.25
C MET A 23 17.03 27.65 0.22
N LYS A 24 16.09 28.56 0.44
CA LYS A 24 15.63 28.96 1.76
C LYS A 24 14.18 28.48 1.96
N LEU A 25 13.94 27.79 3.07
CA LEU A 25 12.59 27.42 3.52
C LEU A 25 12.13 28.30 4.67
N CYS A 26 10.93 28.86 4.57
CA CYS A 26 10.33 29.70 5.62
C CYS A 26 8.79 29.76 5.53
N LYS A 27 8.12 30.12 6.63
CA LYS A 27 6.66 30.30 6.67
C LYS A 27 6.18 31.64 6.13
N LYS A 28 7.02 32.68 6.20
CA LYS A 28 6.71 34.03 5.71
C LYS A 28 7.98 34.72 5.26
N ALA A 29 7.91 35.51 4.18
CA ALA A 29 9.07 36.23 3.66
C ALA A 29 8.68 37.38 2.71
N TYR A 30 9.56 38.37 2.66
CA TYR A 30 9.62 39.30 1.55
C TYR A 30 10.42 38.67 0.40
N VAL A 31 9.83 38.68 -0.80
CA VAL A 31 10.41 38.09 -2.02
C VAL A 31 10.62 39.21 -3.03
N LEU A 32 11.85 39.38 -3.49
CA LEU A 32 12.19 40.35 -4.53
C LEU A 32 11.73 39.82 -5.90
N PRO A 33 10.71 40.41 -6.54
CA PRO A 33 10.02 39.79 -7.68
C PRO A 33 10.89 39.64 -8.93
N LEU A 34 11.90 40.49 -9.10
CA LEU A 34 12.82 40.46 -10.25
C LEU A 34 13.98 39.47 -10.09
N PHE A 35 14.35 39.14 -8.84
CA PHE A 35 15.60 38.43 -8.55
C PHE A 35 15.42 37.14 -7.76
N GLN A 36 14.23 36.90 -7.23
CA GLN A 36 13.93 35.74 -6.41
C GLN A 36 12.67 35.02 -6.92
N LYS A 37 12.72 33.69 -6.90
CA LYS A 37 11.57 32.82 -7.17
C LYS A 37 11.08 32.24 -5.87
N CYS A 38 9.77 32.29 -5.65
CA CYS A 38 9.10 31.70 -4.50
C CYS A 38 8.13 30.61 -4.98
N THR A 39 8.17 29.45 -4.34
CA THR A 39 7.28 28.31 -4.63
C THR A 39 6.73 27.79 -3.31
N HIS A 40 5.42 27.51 -3.26
CA HIS A 40 4.80 26.87 -2.11
C HIS A 40 5.02 25.36 -2.22
N ILE A 41 5.52 24.74 -1.15
CA ILE A 41 5.65 23.30 -1.01
C ILE A 41 4.69 22.82 0.07
N TYR A 42 4.02 21.70 -0.16
CA TYR A 42 3.12 21.07 0.80
C TYR A 42 3.87 20.02 1.62
N ILE A 43 3.63 19.98 2.93
CA ILE A 43 4.22 19.00 3.84
C ILE A 43 3.20 17.96 4.35
N ALA A 44 1.95 18.07 3.91
CA ALA A 44 0.93 17.08 4.24
C ALA A 44 1.24 15.72 3.58
N PRO A 45 0.81 14.60 4.19
CA PRO A 45 0.89 13.29 3.56
C PRO A 45 0.22 13.26 2.19
N VAL A 46 0.88 12.58 1.26
CA VAL A 46 0.45 12.41 -0.13
C VAL A 46 0.42 10.93 -0.46
N THR A 47 -0.73 10.44 -0.91
CA THR A 47 -0.89 9.07 -1.39
C THR A 47 -0.50 8.98 -2.87
N CYS A 48 0.40 8.07 -3.20
CA CYS A 48 0.79 7.73 -4.56
C CYS A 48 0.58 6.23 -4.80
N ALA A 49 -0.16 5.89 -5.85
CA ALA A 49 -0.40 4.51 -6.26
C ALA A 49 0.49 4.16 -7.46
N PHE A 50 1.21 3.04 -7.37
CA PHE A 50 2.13 2.58 -8.41
C PHE A 50 1.72 1.18 -8.87
N ARG A 51 1.50 1.04 -10.18
CA ARG A 51 1.24 -0.25 -10.82
C ARG A 51 2.56 -0.82 -11.34
N VAL A 52 3.00 -1.92 -10.76
CA VAL A 52 4.30 -2.54 -11.06
C VAL A 52 4.07 -3.92 -11.67
N GLU A 53 4.66 -4.14 -12.85
CA GLU A 53 4.72 -5.47 -13.46
C GLU A 53 5.99 -6.19 -13.00
N ALA A 54 5.81 -7.37 -12.40
CA ALA A 54 6.88 -8.16 -11.80
C ALA A 54 6.75 -9.64 -12.17
N LYS A 55 7.77 -10.41 -11.80
CA LYS A 55 7.82 -11.86 -11.98
C LYS A 55 8.29 -12.53 -10.69
N SER A 56 7.69 -13.66 -10.36
CA SER A 56 8.09 -14.47 -9.20
C SER A 56 9.41 -15.22 -9.45
N VAL A 57 9.91 -15.91 -8.42
CA VAL A 57 11.05 -16.84 -8.56
C VAL A 57 10.78 -17.99 -9.54
N GLU A 58 9.50 -18.34 -9.72
CA GLU A 58 9.03 -19.35 -10.69
C GLU A 58 8.83 -18.74 -12.09
N ASN A 59 9.23 -17.49 -12.30
CA ASN A 59 9.07 -16.72 -13.54
C ASN A 59 7.57 -16.51 -13.93
N LEU A 60 6.66 -16.59 -12.96
CA LEU A 60 5.24 -16.31 -13.17
C LEU A 60 5.01 -14.79 -13.18
N PRO A 61 4.42 -14.22 -14.25
CA PRO A 61 4.14 -12.80 -14.33
C PRO A 61 2.94 -12.43 -13.45
N PHE A 62 3.03 -11.28 -12.78
CA PHE A 62 1.92 -10.69 -12.04
C PHE A 62 2.03 -9.17 -12.00
N ILE A 63 0.94 -8.52 -11.62
CA ILE A 63 0.86 -7.07 -11.48
C ILE A 63 0.56 -6.77 -10.03
N MET A 64 1.35 -5.89 -9.43
CA MET A 64 1.13 -5.43 -8.08
C MET A 64 0.87 -3.93 -8.09
N THR A 65 -0.22 -3.53 -7.47
CA THR A 65 -0.54 -2.13 -7.18
C THR A 65 -0.11 -1.84 -5.76
N ALA A 66 0.86 -0.93 -5.61
CA ALA A 66 1.37 -0.51 -4.31
C ALA A 66 1.05 0.98 -4.09
N SER A 67 0.27 1.27 -3.07
CA SER A 67 -0.11 2.63 -2.67
C SER A 67 0.66 3.04 -1.43
N PHE A 68 1.45 4.10 -1.52
CA PHE A 68 2.24 4.62 -0.41
C PHE A 68 1.74 6.00 -0.02
N GLU A 69 1.46 6.19 1.26
CA GLU A 69 1.25 7.49 1.86
C GLU A 69 2.59 8.04 2.33
N MET A 70 3.06 9.12 1.71
CA MET A 70 4.40 9.65 1.91
C MET A 70 4.35 11.14 2.27
N CYS A 71 5.21 11.57 3.18
CA CYS A 71 5.35 12.98 3.50
C CYS A 71 6.81 13.31 3.88
N PRO A 72 7.21 14.59 3.76
CA PRO A 72 8.51 14.99 4.25
C PRO A 72 8.53 15.07 5.78
N ARG A 73 9.67 14.76 6.38
CA ARG A 73 9.81 14.90 7.83
C ARG A 73 9.81 16.37 8.23
N ALA A 74 8.73 16.84 8.86
CA ALA A 74 8.50 18.27 9.10
C ALA A 74 9.33 18.88 10.26
N ASP A 75 9.82 18.03 11.16
CA ASP A 75 10.68 18.39 12.30
C ASP A 75 12.15 18.61 11.86
N ASP A 76 12.60 17.92 10.81
CA ASP A 76 13.96 18.02 10.28
C ASP A 76 14.03 18.97 9.07
N LYS A 77 14.62 20.14 9.31
CA LYS A 77 14.83 21.17 8.28
C LYS A 77 15.68 20.67 7.10
N THR A 78 16.62 19.75 7.34
CA THR A 78 17.46 19.16 6.29
C THR A 78 16.62 18.26 5.39
N MET A 79 15.76 17.43 5.97
CA MET A 79 14.85 16.56 5.21
C MET A 79 13.84 17.38 4.41
N LEU A 80 13.28 18.43 5.01
CA LEU A 80 12.42 19.38 4.29
C LEU A 80 13.14 20.02 3.10
N LEU A 81 14.42 20.36 3.23
CA LEU A 81 15.22 20.94 2.15
C LEU A 81 15.43 19.92 1.01
N LEU A 82 15.75 18.66 1.35
CA LEU A 82 15.88 17.57 0.36
C LEU A 82 14.56 17.35 -0.39
N TYR A 83 13.44 17.32 0.33
CA TYR A 83 12.11 17.21 -0.26
C TYR A 83 11.80 18.38 -1.18
N ALA A 84 12.05 19.60 -0.72
CA ALA A 84 11.85 20.81 -1.51
C ALA A 84 12.66 20.78 -2.82
N LYS A 85 13.88 20.20 -2.80
CA LYS A 85 14.71 20.02 -4.01
C LYS A 85 14.11 18.99 -4.96
N LEU A 86 13.51 17.92 -4.43
CA LEU A 86 12.81 16.92 -5.22
C LEU A 86 11.59 17.53 -5.93
N VAL A 87 10.77 18.31 -5.20
CA VAL A 87 9.48 18.79 -5.73
C VAL A 87 9.59 20.10 -6.50
N CYS A 88 10.44 21.07 -6.14
CA CYS A 88 10.50 22.37 -6.83
C CYS A 88 11.27 22.30 -8.17
N PRO A 89 10.60 22.11 -9.32
CA PRO A 89 9.67 23.08 -9.95
C PRO A 89 8.20 22.64 -10.13
N TYR A 90 7.83 21.45 -9.65
CA TYR A 90 6.52 20.83 -9.80
C TYR A 90 5.70 20.99 -8.50
N LYS A 91 4.44 21.43 -8.63
CA LYS A 91 3.66 21.86 -7.45
C LYS A 91 3.35 20.73 -6.47
N LYS A 92 3.26 19.46 -6.91
CA LYS A 92 2.87 18.32 -6.06
C LYS A 92 3.48 16.99 -6.55
N LEU A 93 3.93 16.17 -5.58
CA LEU A 93 4.45 14.81 -5.81
C LEU A 93 3.39 13.83 -6.33
N SER A 94 2.12 14.03 -5.98
CA SER A 94 1.01 13.18 -6.44
C SER A 94 0.67 13.30 -7.92
N ILE A 95 1.25 14.27 -8.64
CA ILE A 95 0.96 14.46 -10.06
C ILE A 95 1.64 13.32 -10.83
N PRO A 96 0.88 12.39 -11.44
CA PRO A 96 1.49 11.33 -12.24
C PRO A 96 2.34 11.93 -13.35
N ASN A 97 3.43 11.26 -13.69
CA ASN A 97 4.36 11.66 -14.75
C ASN A 97 5.15 12.95 -14.50
N CYS A 98 5.06 13.57 -13.32
CA CYS A 98 6.02 14.63 -12.97
C CYS A 98 7.40 14.01 -12.64
N PRO A 99 8.52 14.74 -12.84
CA PRO A 99 9.85 14.18 -12.58
C PRO A 99 10.07 13.68 -11.15
N ALA A 100 9.46 14.33 -10.15
CA ALA A 100 9.49 13.88 -8.78
C ALA A 100 8.78 12.52 -8.61
N TYR A 101 7.57 12.39 -9.16
CA TYR A 101 6.80 11.16 -9.18
C TYR A 101 7.56 10.05 -9.89
N ASN A 102 8.09 10.30 -11.08
CA ASN A 102 8.83 9.31 -11.86
C ASN A 102 10.06 8.81 -11.10
N ARG A 103 10.77 9.70 -10.39
CA ARG A 103 11.93 9.30 -9.59
C ARG A 103 11.55 8.35 -8.45
N VAL A 104 10.43 8.62 -7.77
CA VAL A 104 9.89 7.74 -6.73
C VAL A 104 9.40 6.42 -7.34
N TYR A 105 8.66 6.47 -8.44
CA TYR A 105 8.17 5.29 -9.16
C TYR A 105 9.31 4.34 -9.55
N MET A 106 10.41 4.85 -10.11
CA MET A 106 11.56 4.02 -10.50
C MET A 106 12.19 3.28 -9.32
N ILE A 107 12.19 3.90 -8.13
CA ILE A 107 12.69 3.25 -6.90
C ILE A 107 11.73 2.14 -6.48
N VAL A 108 10.44 2.46 -6.38
CA VAL A 108 9.38 1.54 -5.99
C VAL A 108 9.36 0.32 -6.92
N GLU A 109 9.36 0.55 -8.24
CA GLU A 109 9.36 -0.49 -9.26
C GLU A 109 10.58 -1.42 -9.13
N ARG A 110 11.77 -0.84 -8.95
CA ARG A 110 13.02 -1.60 -8.83
C ARG A 110 13.04 -2.49 -7.59
N GLU A 111 12.69 -1.93 -6.42
CA GLU A 111 12.74 -2.68 -5.15
C GLU A 111 11.68 -3.79 -5.12
N ILE A 112 10.47 -3.50 -5.61
CA ILE A 112 9.40 -4.51 -5.75
C ILE A 112 9.85 -5.65 -6.65
N ARG A 113 10.41 -5.34 -7.84
CA ARG A 113 10.85 -6.37 -8.79
C ARG A 113 11.98 -7.21 -8.24
N ALA A 114 12.92 -6.60 -7.52
CA ALA A 114 14.05 -7.28 -6.90
C ALA A 114 13.60 -8.28 -5.82
N ILE A 115 12.60 -7.92 -5.01
CA ILE A 115 12.10 -8.83 -3.97
C ILE A 115 11.18 -9.89 -4.59
N ALA A 116 10.33 -9.52 -5.54
CA ALA A 116 9.42 -10.44 -6.23
C ALA A 116 10.15 -11.62 -6.87
N SER A 117 11.32 -11.40 -7.47
CA SER A 117 12.10 -12.47 -8.10
C SER A 117 12.67 -13.50 -7.12
N SER A 118 12.64 -13.22 -5.81
CA SER A 118 13.11 -14.12 -4.75
C SER A 118 11.98 -14.85 -4.01
N VAL A 119 10.71 -14.57 -4.34
CA VAL A 119 9.55 -15.11 -3.62
C VAL A 119 8.72 -16.00 -4.56
N THR A 120 8.25 -17.13 -4.02
CA THR A 120 7.31 -18.02 -4.71
C THR A 120 5.91 -17.43 -4.72
N MET A 121 5.11 -17.70 -5.75
CA MET A 121 3.75 -17.17 -5.80
C MET A 121 2.90 -17.67 -4.63
N GLU A 122 3.09 -18.91 -4.20
CA GLU A 122 2.37 -19.47 -3.05
C GLU A 122 2.64 -18.69 -1.75
N LYS A 123 3.91 -18.35 -1.49
CA LYS A 123 4.31 -17.59 -0.30
C LYS A 123 3.79 -16.16 -0.36
N PHE A 124 3.75 -15.59 -1.57
CA PHE A 124 3.20 -14.28 -1.83
C PHE A 124 1.69 -14.21 -1.50
N PHE A 125 0.90 -15.19 -1.96
CA PHE A 125 -0.55 -15.23 -1.78
C PHE A 125 -1.02 -15.54 -0.36
N LYS A 126 -0.30 -16.37 0.40
CA LYS A 126 -0.80 -16.88 1.70
C LYS A 126 -0.80 -15.84 2.82
N ASP A 127 0.20 -14.96 2.84
CA ASP A 127 0.32 -13.72 3.63
C ASP A 127 1.81 -13.40 3.72
N SER A 128 2.34 -12.66 2.75
CA SER A 128 3.76 -12.32 2.75
C SER A 128 4.04 -11.05 3.55
N LYS A 129 3.73 -11.07 4.85
CA LYS A 129 4.12 -10.00 5.78
C LYS A 129 5.60 -9.62 5.63
N VAL A 130 6.48 -10.63 5.60
CA VAL A 130 7.92 -10.46 5.40
C VAL A 130 8.26 -9.77 4.07
N PHE A 131 7.54 -10.07 2.98
CA PHE A 131 7.74 -9.39 1.71
C PHE A 131 7.35 -7.91 1.80
N LYS A 132 6.17 -7.61 2.36
CA LYS A 132 5.66 -6.24 2.49
C LYS A 132 6.62 -5.40 3.34
N GLU A 133 7.09 -5.95 4.45
CA GLU A 133 8.08 -5.32 5.33
C GLU A 133 9.41 -5.05 4.62
N ASN A 134 9.94 -6.05 3.89
CA ASN A 134 11.19 -5.88 3.12
C ASN A 134 11.06 -4.83 2.01
N VAL A 135 9.93 -4.81 1.30
CA VAL A 135 9.65 -3.81 0.25
C VAL A 135 9.62 -2.41 0.85
N VAL A 136 8.83 -2.21 1.92
CA VAL A 136 8.74 -0.90 2.59
C VAL A 136 10.10 -0.48 3.13
N TYR A 137 10.85 -1.38 3.76
CA TYR A 137 12.18 -1.10 4.30
C TYR A 137 13.16 -0.63 3.21
N ASN A 138 13.30 -1.39 2.13
CA ASN A 138 14.23 -1.05 1.04
C ASN A 138 13.86 0.25 0.34
N ILE A 139 12.57 0.48 0.10
CA ILE A 139 12.09 1.74 -0.49
C ILE A 139 12.38 2.89 0.47
N GLN A 140 12.10 2.75 1.77
CA GLN A 140 12.35 3.80 2.76
C GLN A 140 13.83 4.20 2.81
N LEU A 141 14.77 3.25 2.75
CA LEU A 141 16.20 3.54 2.67
C LEU A 141 16.55 4.46 1.48
N GLN A 142 15.95 4.20 0.32
CA GLN A 142 16.15 5.00 -0.88
C GLN A 142 15.41 6.34 -0.84
N LEU A 143 14.27 6.43 -0.16
CA LEU A 143 13.49 7.66 -0.01
C LEU A 143 14.07 8.65 1.00
N ASN A 144 14.85 8.16 1.97
CA ASN A 144 15.56 9.00 2.95
C ASN A 144 16.43 10.06 2.28
N GLN A 145 17.07 9.76 1.14
CA GLN A 145 17.91 10.73 0.42
C GLN A 145 17.11 11.89 -0.20
N PHE A 146 15.79 11.75 -0.31
CA PHE A 146 14.86 12.79 -0.75
C PHE A 146 14.10 13.44 0.42
N GLY A 147 14.43 13.07 1.65
CA GLY A 147 13.72 13.56 2.83
C GLY A 147 12.27 13.09 2.93
N LEU A 148 11.91 11.99 2.25
CA LEU A 148 10.57 11.40 2.27
C LEU A 148 10.49 10.24 3.27
N VAL A 149 9.35 10.15 3.97
CA VAL A 149 9.01 9.08 4.90
C VAL A 149 7.69 8.45 4.48
N ILE A 150 7.64 7.12 4.49
CA ILE A 150 6.43 6.32 4.29
C ILE A 150 5.69 6.23 5.62
N TYR A 151 4.44 6.68 5.63
CA TYR A 151 3.53 6.59 6.77
C TYR A 151 2.69 5.32 6.71
N ASN A 152 2.22 4.99 5.51
CA ASN A 152 1.39 3.82 5.26
C ASN A 152 1.71 3.24 3.89
N ALA A 153 1.53 1.93 3.76
CA ALA A 153 1.71 1.19 2.51
C ALA A 153 0.61 0.14 2.37
N ILE A 154 -0.08 0.18 1.24
CA ILE A 154 -1.14 -0.76 0.86
C ILE A 154 -0.68 -1.49 -0.38
N PHE A 155 -0.83 -2.82 -0.39
CA PHE A 155 -0.43 -3.69 -1.50
C PHE A 155 -1.64 -4.49 -1.97
N GLU A 156 -2.00 -4.32 -3.23
CA GLU A 156 -3.05 -5.04 -3.93
C GLU A 156 -2.43 -5.79 -5.12
N GLN A 157 -2.97 -6.96 -5.43
CA GLN A 157 -2.41 -7.86 -6.40
C GLN A 157 -3.44 -8.21 -7.47
N ASP A 158 -2.98 -8.19 -8.72
CA ASP A 158 -3.70 -8.74 -9.87
C ASP A 158 -2.82 -9.79 -10.58
N LEU A 159 -3.39 -10.98 -10.84
CA LEU A 159 -2.76 -11.92 -11.76
C LEU A 159 -3.03 -11.51 -13.20
N ASP A 160 -1.97 -11.42 -14.01
CA ASP A 160 -2.12 -11.21 -15.44
C ASP A 160 -2.37 -12.56 -16.13
N VAL A 161 -3.64 -12.99 -16.12
CA VAL A 161 -4.09 -14.24 -16.75
C VAL A 161 -3.84 -14.22 -18.27
N HIS A 162 -3.63 -13.04 -18.87
CA HIS A 162 -3.44 -12.86 -20.31
C HIS A 162 -1.97 -12.92 -20.78
N LYS A 163 -0.98 -12.65 -19.91
CA LYS A 163 0.45 -12.80 -20.24
C LYS A 163 1.01 -14.20 -19.97
N THR A 164 0.30 -15.04 -19.23
CA THR A 164 0.59 -16.47 -19.18
C THR A 164 0.07 -17.13 -20.44
N GLY A 165 0.91 -17.19 -21.49
CA GLY A 165 0.70 -18.05 -22.66
C GLY A 165 0.82 -19.54 -22.32
N ILE A 166 0.09 -20.00 -21.30
CA ILE A 166 -0.06 -21.40 -20.94
C ILE A 166 -1.51 -21.64 -20.57
N GLU A 167 -2.17 -22.34 -21.48
CA GLU A 167 -3.38 -23.12 -21.33
C GLU A 167 -3.32 -24.00 -20.07
N ASN A 168 -3.65 -23.46 -18.90
CA ASN A 168 -3.77 -24.24 -17.66
C ASN A 168 -5.08 -23.95 -16.90
N SER A 169 -6.09 -23.38 -17.57
CA SER A 169 -7.47 -23.34 -17.07
C SER A 169 -8.17 -24.72 -17.11
N SER A 170 -7.50 -25.76 -17.61
CA SER A 170 -8.03 -27.12 -17.68
C SER A 170 -7.46 -28.08 -16.63
N LEU A 171 -6.44 -27.69 -15.83
CA LEU A 171 -5.81 -28.59 -14.85
C LEU A 171 -6.18 -28.30 -13.38
N ALA A 172 -6.59 -27.08 -13.03
CA ALA A 172 -7.13 -26.80 -11.70
C ALA A 172 -8.57 -27.31 -11.56
N SER A 173 -9.40 -27.12 -12.58
CA SER A 173 -10.79 -27.56 -12.62
C SER A 173 -10.92 -29.09 -12.68
N LYS A 174 -9.99 -29.80 -13.35
CA LYS A 174 -10.04 -31.28 -13.47
C LYS A 174 -9.45 -32.03 -12.27
N LYS A 175 -8.56 -31.41 -11.48
CA LYS A 175 -7.98 -32.08 -10.29
C LYS A 175 -8.96 -32.14 -9.12
N ASP A 176 -9.89 -31.19 -9.01
CA ASP A 176 -10.91 -31.20 -7.96
C ASP A 176 -12.09 -32.12 -8.30
N GLU A 177 -12.47 -32.23 -9.57
CA GLU A 177 -13.50 -33.19 -10.01
C GLU A 177 -13.00 -34.64 -9.96
N SER A 178 -11.74 -34.91 -10.33
CA SER A 178 -11.19 -36.28 -10.31
C SER A 178 -10.92 -36.80 -8.89
N LYS A 179 -10.58 -35.92 -7.93
CA LYS A 179 -10.44 -36.31 -6.51
C LYS A 179 -11.78 -36.51 -5.81
N ARG A 180 -12.83 -35.75 -6.17
CA ARG A 180 -14.19 -35.95 -5.64
C ARG A 180 -14.90 -37.16 -6.26
N ALA A 181 -14.61 -37.51 -7.51
CA ALA A 181 -15.18 -38.69 -8.16
C ALA A 181 -14.59 -40.01 -7.61
N ASN A 182 -13.30 -40.04 -7.27
CA ASN A 182 -12.63 -41.26 -6.79
C ASN A 182 -12.93 -41.60 -5.31
N ASP A 183 -13.46 -40.66 -4.52
CA ASP A 183 -13.84 -40.89 -3.12
C ASP A 183 -15.32 -41.33 -2.97
N CYS A 184 -16.16 -41.03 -3.97
CA CYS A 184 -17.55 -41.51 -4.01
C CYS A 184 -17.68 -42.97 -4.46
N ASP A 185 -16.77 -43.49 -5.30
CA ASP A 185 -16.87 -44.87 -5.82
C ASP A 185 -16.32 -45.95 -4.86
N LYS A 186 -15.55 -45.58 -3.82
CA LYS A 186 -15.07 -46.55 -2.81
C LYS A 186 -16.04 -46.80 -1.65
N LYS A 187 -17.15 -46.06 -1.56
CA LYS A 187 -18.12 -46.19 -0.45
C LYS A 187 -19.42 -46.93 -0.80
N ILE A 188 -19.63 -47.33 -2.05
CA ILE A 188 -20.87 -47.97 -2.51
C ILE A 188 -20.81 -49.52 -2.55
N LYS A 189 -19.64 -50.15 -2.36
CA LYS A 189 -19.50 -51.63 -2.42
C LYS A 189 -19.45 -52.39 -1.09
N SER A 190 -19.66 -51.76 0.05
CA SER A 190 -19.67 -52.49 1.33
C SER A 190 -20.67 -51.90 2.33
N THR A 191 -21.97 -52.19 2.17
CA THR A 191 -22.94 -52.44 3.27
C THR A 191 -24.36 -52.62 2.71
N SER A 192 -24.62 -53.78 2.13
CA SER A 192 -25.98 -54.29 1.91
C SER A 192 -26.14 -55.59 2.69
N THR A 193 -26.34 -55.51 4.00
CA THR A 193 -27.09 -56.55 4.75
C THR A 193 -27.44 -56.11 6.18
N SER A 194 -28.72 -56.29 6.54
CA SER A 194 -29.29 -56.36 7.90
C SER A 194 -29.35 -55.06 8.73
N ASN A 195 -30.39 -54.73 9.51
CA ASN A 195 -31.74 -55.27 9.72
C ASN A 195 -32.54 -54.25 10.57
N LYS A 196 -33.86 -54.39 10.53
CA LYS A 196 -34.95 -53.71 11.26
C LYS A 196 -34.67 -53.30 12.72
N ASN A 197 -35.11 -52.10 13.15
CA ASN A 197 -36.33 -51.87 13.96
C ASN A 197 -36.40 -50.50 14.70
N LYS A 198 -37.61 -49.90 14.59
CA LYS A 198 -38.41 -49.19 15.63
C LYS A 198 -38.06 -47.78 16.16
N LYS A 199 -39.04 -46.90 15.84
CA LYS A 199 -39.90 -46.07 16.74
C LYS A 199 -39.47 -44.65 17.15
N HIS A 200 -40.25 -43.70 16.62
CA HIS A 200 -40.90 -42.52 17.22
C HIS A 200 -40.25 -41.79 18.41
N LYS A 201 -40.02 -40.47 18.23
CA LYS A 201 -40.67 -39.40 19.01
C LYS A 201 -40.50 -38.04 18.31
N ALA A 202 -41.45 -37.15 18.58
CA ALA A 202 -41.66 -35.87 17.91
C ALA A 202 -41.45 -34.67 18.85
N VAL A 203 -41.36 -33.49 18.22
CA VAL A 203 -41.65 -32.11 18.70
C VAL A 203 -40.62 -31.43 19.61
N TYR A 204 -40.02 -30.31 19.16
CA TYR A 204 -40.39 -28.92 19.54
C TYR A 204 -39.46 -27.88 18.86
N PHE A 205 -40.04 -26.81 18.32
CA PHE A 205 -39.39 -25.55 17.93
C PHE A 205 -39.91 -24.44 18.86
N PRO A 206 -39.08 -23.46 19.22
CA PRO A 206 -39.57 -22.10 19.39
C PRO A 206 -38.78 -21.11 18.52
N ASP A 207 -39.53 -20.19 17.92
CA ASP A 207 -39.08 -18.97 17.26
C ASP A 207 -38.81 -17.85 18.28
N ASP A 208 -37.94 -16.93 17.86
CA ASP A 208 -37.81 -15.50 18.22
C ASP A 208 -37.72 -15.05 19.69
N GLU A 209 -36.59 -14.41 20.04
CA GLU A 209 -36.63 -13.11 20.71
C GLU A 209 -35.30 -12.35 20.54
N SER A 210 -35.45 -11.05 20.29
CA SER A 210 -34.43 -10.02 20.15
C SER A 210 -33.70 -9.75 21.47
N ASP A 211 -32.48 -9.21 21.39
CA ASP A 211 -32.17 -7.88 21.92
C ASP A 211 -30.65 -7.60 21.82
N ASP A 212 -30.37 -6.46 21.18
CA ASP A 212 -29.11 -5.73 21.26
C ASP A 212 -28.87 -5.26 22.70
N ASP A 213 -27.62 -5.34 23.18
CA ASP A 213 -26.89 -4.20 23.76
C ASP A 213 -25.66 -4.56 24.66
N ILE A 214 -24.74 -3.60 24.71
CA ILE A 214 -23.65 -3.31 25.70
C ILE A 214 -22.41 -4.25 25.67
N MET A 215 -21.14 -3.81 25.48
CA MET A 215 -20.44 -2.76 26.23
C MET A 215 -19.22 -2.12 25.53
N TYR A 216 -19.29 -0.80 25.42
CA TYR A 216 -18.17 0.14 25.42
C TYR A 216 -17.34 0.00 26.71
N LEU A 217 -16.01 -0.12 26.58
CA LEU A 217 -15.08 0.09 27.68
C LEU A 217 -14.55 1.53 27.62
N GLY A 218 -15.04 2.37 28.52
CA GLY A 218 -14.54 3.72 28.79
C GLY A 218 -13.85 3.82 30.14
N PHE A 219 -12.70 4.48 30.12
CA PHE A 219 -12.14 5.44 31.10
C PHE A 219 -11.95 5.08 32.58
N ILE A 220 -10.69 5.26 33.01
CA ILE A 220 -10.29 5.99 34.24
C ILE A 220 -8.97 6.69 33.84
N GLY A 221 -8.77 8.02 33.85
CA GLY A 221 -9.23 9.05 34.78
C GLY A 221 -8.07 9.40 35.71
N GLY A 222 -7.44 10.58 35.53
CA GLY A 222 -6.37 11.04 36.41
C GLY A 222 -5.70 12.37 36.00
N ILE A 223 -6.40 13.48 36.23
CA ILE A 223 -5.81 14.83 36.38
C ILE A 223 -5.60 15.05 37.87
N ALA A 224 -4.43 15.54 38.27
CA ALA A 224 -4.26 16.26 39.53
C ALA A 224 -3.07 17.24 39.46
N ILE A 225 -3.43 18.54 39.53
CA ILE A 225 -2.71 19.73 40.02
C ILE A 225 -1.53 20.25 39.19
#